data_AF-A0A7L0D6Z1-F1
#
_entry.id   AF-A0A7L0D6Z1-F1
#
_cell.length_a   1.000
_cell.length_b   1.000
_cell.length_c   1.000
_cell.angle_alpha   90.00
_cell.angle_beta   90.00
_cell.angle_gamma   90.00
#
_symmetry.space_group_name_H-M   'P 1'
#
loop_
_entity.id
_entity.type
_entity.pdbx_description
1 polymer ?
#
loop_
_entity_poly.entity_id
_entity_poly.type
_entity_poly.pdbx_seq_one_letter_code
_entity_poly.pdbx_strand_id
1 'polypeptide(L)'
;PAEDISPRDVFIAVKTTKKFHKARLELLLDTWISRNRDMTFIFTDGEDEELKKQARNVINTNCSAAHSRQALSCKMAVEYDKFIESGRKWFCHVDDDNYVNVRTLVKLLSSYPHTQDIYIGKPSLDRPIQATERISENKMHPVHFWFATGGAGFCISRGLALKMSPWASGGHFMSTAEKIRLPDDCTIGYIIESVLGVKLIRSNLFHSHLENLHQVPKTEIHKQVSLSW
;
A
#
# COMPACT_ATOMS: atom_id res chain seq x y z
N PRO A 1 -15.40 0.14 -17.32
CA PRO A 1 -15.26 1.23 -18.33
C PRO A 1 -13.88 1.86 -18.16
N ALA A 2 -13.21 2.20 -19.26
CA ALA A 2 -11.94 2.91 -19.17
C ALA A 2 -12.20 4.34 -18.65
N GLU A 3 -11.52 4.74 -17.58
CA GLU A 3 -11.52 6.09 -17.04
C GLU A 3 -10.28 6.84 -17.51
N ASP A 4 -10.45 8.09 -17.96
CA ASP A 4 -9.31 8.96 -18.21
C ASP A 4 -8.70 9.41 -16.88
N ILE A 5 -7.50 8.90 -16.60
CA ILE A 5 -6.71 9.26 -15.43
C ILE A 5 -5.29 9.60 -15.85
N SER A 6 -4.75 10.62 -15.21
CA SER A 6 -3.36 11.04 -15.35
C SER A 6 -2.51 10.49 -14.20
N PRO A 7 -1.17 10.50 -14.31
CA PRO A 7 -0.31 10.13 -13.20
C PRO A 7 -0.54 10.97 -11.92
N ARG A 8 -1.04 12.21 -12.04
CA ARG A 8 -1.36 13.08 -10.88
C ARG A 8 -2.60 12.63 -10.11
N ASP A 9 -3.44 11.79 -10.70
CA ASP A 9 -4.60 11.21 -10.03
C ASP A 9 -4.24 10.05 -9.10
N VAL A 10 -3.00 9.55 -9.18
CA VAL A 10 -2.49 8.46 -8.34
C VAL A 10 -1.67 9.04 -7.18
N PHE A 11 -1.85 8.50 -5.99
CA PHE A 11 -1.06 8.76 -4.80
C PHE A 11 -0.24 7.50 -4.50
N ILE A 12 1.09 7.56 -4.67
CA ILE A 12 1.99 6.45 -4.40
C ILE A 12 2.65 6.71 -3.05
N ALA A 13 2.29 5.92 -2.04
CA ALA A 13 2.92 5.92 -0.73
C ALA A 13 4.07 4.91 -0.70
N VAL A 14 5.28 5.40 -0.44
CA VAL A 14 6.48 4.57 -0.22
C VAL A 14 6.76 4.53 1.27
N LYS A 15 6.61 3.37 1.89
CA LYS A 15 6.94 3.17 3.30
C LYS A 15 8.42 2.87 3.45
N THR A 16 9.10 3.61 4.32
CA THR A 16 10.51 3.40 4.64
C THR A 16 10.77 3.69 6.12
N THR A 17 12.03 3.66 6.51
CA THR A 17 12.52 3.95 7.86
C THR A 17 13.87 4.65 7.75
N LYS A 18 14.22 5.46 8.75
CA LYS A 18 15.47 6.25 8.75
C LYS A 18 16.71 5.41 8.46
N LYS A 19 16.76 4.17 8.96
CA LYS A 19 17.89 3.26 8.71
C LYS A 19 18.09 2.89 7.24
N PHE A 20 17.06 3.04 6.39
CA PHE A 20 17.08 2.64 4.98
C PHE A 20 17.06 3.81 3.99
N HIS A 21 17.10 5.06 4.47
CA HIS A 21 17.20 6.24 3.61
C HIS A 21 18.36 6.14 2.61
N LYS A 22 19.54 5.67 3.06
CA LYS A 22 20.70 5.47 2.20
C LYS A 22 20.73 4.11 1.51
N ALA A 23 20.53 3.04 2.27
CA ALA A 23 20.71 1.68 1.76
C ALA A 23 19.67 1.26 0.69
N ARG A 24 18.47 1.86 0.71
CA ARG A 24 17.36 1.48 -0.19
C ARG A 24 16.76 2.67 -0.92
N LEU A 25 16.35 3.70 -0.19
CA LEU A 25 15.57 4.79 -0.76
C LEU A 25 16.34 5.62 -1.79
N GLU A 26 17.65 5.82 -1.61
CA GLU A 26 18.51 6.53 -2.58
C GLU A 26 18.45 5.89 -3.98
N LEU A 27 18.46 4.55 -4.06
CA LEU A 27 18.28 3.84 -5.33
C LEU A 27 16.91 4.14 -5.98
N LEU A 28 15.83 4.23 -5.18
CA LEU A 28 14.50 4.55 -5.71
C LEU A 28 14.45 5.98 -6.25
N LEU A 29 15.09 6.92 -5.53
CA LEU A 29 15.21 8.32 -5.89
C LEU A 29 15.97 8.51 -7.20
N ASP A 30 17.03 7.73 -7.43
CA ASP A 30 17.81 7.75 -8.66
C ASP A 30 17.10 7.05 -9.83
N THR A 31 16.16 6.16 -9.55
CA THR A 31 15.47 5.35 -10.54
C THR A 31 14.04 5.83 -10.76
N TRP A 32 13.03 5.07 -10.31
CA TRP A 32 11.65 5.28 -10.70
C TRP A 32 11.02 6.51 -10.02
N ILE A 33 11.44 6.89 -8.81
CA ILE A 33 10.89 8.07 -8.13
C ILE A 33 11.35 9.35 -8.83
N SER A 34 12.57 9.41 -9.40
CA SER A 34 13.08 10.60 -10.11
C SER A 34 12.11 11.11 -11.18
N ARG A 35 11.38 10.20 -11.85
CA ARG A 35 10.45 10.48 -12.95
C ARG A 35 9.00 10.70 -12.49
N ASN A 36 8.69 10.47 -11.21
CA ASN A 36 7.34 10.41 -10.67
C ASN A 36 7.20 11.16 -9.34
N ARG A 37 8.00 12.21 -9.13
CA ARG A 37 8.08 12.96 -7.86
C ARG A 37 6.74 13.54 -7.42
N ASP A 38 5.96 14.09 -8.37
CA ASP A 38 4.68 14.74 -8.09
C ASP A 38 3.63 13.81 -7.48
N MET A 39 3.74 12.50 -7.67
CA MET A 39 2.78 11.52 -7.17
C MET A 39 3.33 10.58 -6.09
N THR A 40 4.62 10.69 -5.78
CA THR A 40 5.27 9.82 -4.81
C THR A 40 5.42 10.57 -3.49
N PHE A 41 4.98 9.93 -2.41
CA PHE A 41 5.02 10.42 -1.04
C PHE A 41 5.77 9.39 -0.19
N ILE A 42 6.82 9.83 0.49
CA ILE A 42 7.73 8.97 1.25
C ILE A 42 7.38 9.10 2.73
N PHE A 43 7.01 7.98 3.36
CA PHE A 43 6.61 7.91 4.76
C PHE A 43 7.72 7.26 5.57
N THR A 44 8.31 8.01 6.50
CA THR A 44 9.44 7.59 7.32
C THR A 44 9.20 7.83 8.81
N ASP A 45 10.11 7.36 9.66
CA ASP A 45 10.11 7.49 11.11
C ASP A 45 11.21 8.43 11.65
N GLY A 46 11.90 9.15 10.76
CA GLY A 46 12.87 10.13 11.22
C GLY A 46 13.25 11.18 10.19
N GLU A 47 13.61 12.35 10.71
CA GLU A 47 14.05 13.50 9.92
C GLU A 47 15.37 13.23 9.19
N ASP A 48 15.45 13.73 7.96
CA ASP A 48 16.61 13.70 7.07
C ASP A 48 16.56 14.89 6.11
N GLU A 49 17.43 15.86 6.34
CA GLU A 49 17.45 17.12 5.57
C GLU A 49 17.98 16.93 4.15
N GLU A 50 18.85 15.95 3.91
CA GLU A 50 19.32 15.64 2.56
C GLU A 50 18.21 14.99 1.73
N LEU A 51 17.46 14.08 2.35
CA LEU A 51 16.29 13.48 1.72
C LEU A 51 15.23 14.53 1.36
N LYS A 52 14.95 15.50 2.25
CA LYS A 52 14.01 16.60 1.97
C LYS A 52 14.45 17.50 0.80
N LYS A 53 15.76 17.68 0.61
CA LYS A 53 16.30 18.43 -0.54
C LYS A 53 16.09 17.66 -1.85
N GLN A 54 16.20 16.34 -1.81
CA GLN A 54 16.06 15.47 -2.99
C GLN A 54 14.60 15.16 -3.36
N ALA A 55 13.72 15.03 -2.35
CA ALA A 55 12.32 14.66 -2.51
C ALA A 55 11.40 15.66 -1.77
N ARG A 56 10.42 16.21 -2.49
CA ARG A 56 9.51 17.23 -1.95
C ARG A 56 8.48 16.68 -0.96
N ASN A 57 8.10 15.42 -1.10
CA ASN A 57 6.98 14.81 -0.39
C ASN A 57 7.48 13.80 0.65
N VAL A 58 8.29 14.26 1.60
CA VAL A 58 8.81 13.42 2.69
C VAL A 58 8.01 13.72 3.95
N ILE A 59 7.38 12.69 4.51
CA ILE A 59 6.51 12.76 5.66
C ILE A 59 7.16 11.96 6.79
N ASN A 60 7.60 12.66 7.83
CA ASN A 60 7.92 12.01 9.09
C ASN A 60 6.61 11.70 9.82
N THR A 61 6.34 10.42 9.98
CA THR A 61 5.13 9.90 10.63
C THR A 61 5.15 10.05 12.15
N ASN A 62 6.32 10.28 12.74
CA ASN A 62 6.58 10.19 14.18
C ASN A 62 6.20 8.82 14.80
N CYS A 63 6.01 7.80 13.95
CA CYS A 63 5.83 6.42 14.39
C CYS A 63 7.17 5.81 14.80
N SER A 64 7.11 4.68 15.51
CA SER A 64 8.31 3.93 15.87
C SER A 64 9.09 3.46 14.63
N ALA A 65 10.42 3.46 14.74
CA ALA A 65 11.33 2.86 13.75
C ALA A 65 11.41 1.32 13.84
N ALA A 66 10.74 0.72 14.81
CA ALA A 66 10.66 -0.73 14.93
C ALA A 66 9.93 -1.36 13.72
N HIS A 67 10.24 -2.62 13.44
CA HIS A 67 9.53 -3.43 12.44
C HIS A 67 8.43 -4.29 13.10
N SER A 68 7.70 -3.71 14.06
CA SER A 68 6.58 -4.36 14.73
C SER A 68 5.26 -4.09 14.01
N ARG A 69 4.25 -4.93 14.25
CA ARG A 69 2.90 -4.74 13.71
C ARG A 69 2.36 -3.34 14.03
N GLN A 70 2.54 -2.87 15.27
CA GLN A 70 2.10 -1.53 15.68
C GLN A 70 2.83 -0.42 14.92
N ALA A 71 4.15 -0.55 14.73
CA ALA A 71 4.93 0.47 14.04
C ALA A 71 4.57 0.56 12.55
N LEU A 72 4.37 -0.58 11.88
CA LEU A 72 3.94 -0.65 10.48
C LEU A 72 2.52 -0.12 10.31
N SER A 73 1.58 -0.55 11.16
CA SER A 73 0.20 -0.04 11.14
C SER A 73 0.12 1.45 11.42
N CYS A 74 1.01 1.99 12.25
CA CYS A 74 1.07 3.43 12.52
C CYS A 74 1.46 4.19 11.25
N LYS A 75 2.49 3.72 10.52
CA LYS A 75 2.89 4.35 9.25
C LYS A 75 1.77 4.23 8.20
N MET A 76 1.15 3.06 8.07
CA MET A 76 0.01 2.84 7.16
C MET A 76 -1.18 3.76 7.48
N ALA A 77 -1.47 4.01 8.76
CA ALA A 77 -2.51 4.95 9.15
C ALA A 77 -2.21 6.37 8.62
N VAL A 78 -0.96 6.82 8.75
CA VAL A 78 -0.54 8.14 8.23
C VAL A 78 -0.56 8.18 6.70
N GLU A 79 -0.16 7.10 6.02
CA GLU A 79 -0.28 6.96 4.57
C GLU A 79 -1.72 7.15 4.09
N TYR A 80 -2.63 6.44 4.75
CA TYR A 80 -4.04 6.46 4.46
C TYR A 80 -4.64 7.86 4.68
N ASP A 81 -4.39 8.49 5.83
CA ASP A 81 -4.92 9.83 6.13
C ASP A 81 -4.38 10.87 5.14
N LYS A 82 -3.09 10.82 4.79
CA LYS A 82 -2.50 11.71 3.79
C LYS A 82 -3.11 11.53 2.40
N PHE A 83 -3.46 10.30 2.02
CA PHE A 83 -4.18 10.04 0.79
C PHE A 83 -5.61 10.62 0.80
N ILE A 84 -6.35 10.47 1.89
CA ILE A 84 -7.70 11.03 2.02
C ILE A 84 -7.65 12.55 1.86
N GLU A 85 -6.73 13.22 2.56
CA GLU A 85 -6.45 14.65 2.48
C GLU A 85 -6.06 15.11 1.07
N SER A 86 -5.31 14.29 0.32
CA SER A 86 -4.78 14.71 -0.98
C SER A 86 -5.84 14.83 -2.08
N GLY A 87 -7.06 14.33 -1.87
CA GLY A 87 -8.14 14.39 -2.87
C GLY A 87 -7.93 13.49 -4.10
N ARG A 88 -6.88 12.65 -4.13
CA ARG A 88 -6.51 11.88 -5.33
C ARG A 88 -7.43 10.69 -5.55
N LYS A 89 -7.52 10.25 -6.81
CA LYS A 89 -8.43 9.19 -7.25
C LYS A 89 -7.98 7.80 -6.79
N TRP A 90 -6.68 7.55 -6.69
CA TRP A 90 -6.12 6.24 -6.38
C TRP A 90 -5.07 6.32 -5.29
N PHE A 91 -5.17 5.43 -4.31
CA PHE A 91 -4.13 5.16 -3.33
C PHE A 91 -3.35 3.93 -3.76
N CYS A 92 -2.04 3.99 -3.83
CA CYS A 92 -1.19 2.84 -4.06
C CYS A 92 -0.08 2.80 -3.01
N HIS A 93 0.01 1.70 -2.29
CA HIS A 93 1.06 1.46 -1.30
C HIS A 93 2.18 0.60 -1.92
N VAL A 94 3.43 0.93 -1.61
CA VAL A 94 4.63 0.11 -1.89
C VAL A 94 5.67 0.26 -0.77
N ASP A 95 6.54 -0.73 -0.62
CA ASP A 95 7.68 -0.70 0.31
C ASP A 95 8.95 -0.13 -0.36
N ASP A 96 9.96 0.17 0.45
CA ASP A 96 11.24 0.76 0.00
C ASP A 96 12.18 -0.18 -0.76
N ASP A 97 11.76 -1.44 -0.94
CA ASP A 97 12.38 -2.44 -1.80
C ASP A 97 11.48 -2.80 -3.00
N ASN A 98 10.64 -1.86 -3.43
CA ASN A 98 9.84 -1.98 -4.65
C ASN A 98 10.29 -1.02 -5.76
N TYR A 99 10.31 -1.54 -6.99
CA TYR A 99 10.39 -0.76 -8.22
C TYR A 99 9.00 -0.64 -8.83
N VAL A 100 8.58 0.57 -9.21
CA VAL A 100 7.24 0.82 -9.78
C VAL A 100 7.33 1.31 -11.21
N ASN A 101 6.68 0.59 -12.12
CA ASN A 101 6.43 1.05 -13.49
C ASN A 101 5.13 1.87 -13.52
N VAL A 102 5.24 3.16 -13.24
CA VAL A 102 4.10 4.07 -13.11
C VAL A 102 3.25 4.15 -14.39
N ARG A 103 3.85 4.02 -15.58
CA ARG A 103 3.08 4.02 -16.84
C ARG A 103 2.14 2.82 -16.92
N THR A 104 2.65 1.64 -16.58
CA THR A 104 1.84 0.41 -16.52
C THR A 104 0.81 0.50 -15.41
N LEU A 105 1.18 1.04 -14.24
CA LEU A 105 0.25 1.26 -13.13
C LEU A 105 -0.95 2.12 -13.55
N VAL A 106 -0.71 3.29 -14.13
CA VAL A 106 -1.78 4.19 -14.58
C VAL A 106 -2.66 3.51 -15.65
N LYS A 107 -2.06 2.78 -16.59
CA LYS A 107 -2.80 2.01 -17.59
C LYS A 107 -3.67 0.90 -16.97
N LEU A 108 -3.20 0.25 -15.91
CA LEU A 108 -3.98 -0.76 -15.20
C LEU A 108 -5.18 -0.10 -14.50
N LEU A 109 -4.91 0.97 -13.74
CA LEU A 109 -5.94 1.67 -12.96
C LEU A 109 -6.99 2.34 -13.84
N SER A 110 -6.61 2.81 -15.03
CA SER A 110 -7.55 3.41 -15.99
C SER A 110 -8.60 2.41 -16.48
N SER A 111 -8.47 1.11 -16.24
CA SER A 111 -9.50 0.12 -16.58
C SER A 111 -10.69 0.10 -15.61
N TYR A 112 -10.59 0.83 -14.50
CA TYR A 112 -11.57 0.83 -13.41
C TYR A 112 -12.02 2.25 -13.06
N PRO A 113 -13.30 2.48 -12.73
CA PRO A 113 -13.75 3.76 -12.20
C PRO A 113 -13.30 3.96 -10.75
N HIS A 114 -12.61 5.06 -10.45
CA HIS A 114 -12.13 5.36 -9.09
C HIS A 114 -13.24 5.61 -8.06
N THR A 115 -14.48 5.83 -8.50
CA THR A 115 -15.66 6.00 -7.64
C THR A 115 -16.29 4.68 -7.21
N GLN A 116 -15.88 3.56 -7.81
CA GLN A 116 -16.32 2.22 -7.42
C GLN A 116 -15.43 1.62 -6.33
N ASP A 117 -15.80 0.43 -5.86
CA ASP A 117 -15.10 -0.29 -4.80
C ASP A 117 -14.01 -1.19 -5.40
N ILE A 118 -12.79 -0.66 -5.54
CA ILE A 118 -11.70 -1.35 -6.21
C ILE A 118 -10.53 -1.51 -5.25
N TYR A 119 -10.18 -2.77 -4.99
CA TYR A 119 -8.97 -3.18 -4.30
C TYR A 119 -8.21 -4.16 -5.18
N ILE A 120 -7.00 -3.82 -5.61
CA ILE A 120 -6.23 -4.59 -6.59
C ILE A 120 -4.79 -4.80 -6.14
N GLY A 121 -4.28 -6.02 -6.30
CA GLY A 121 -2.92 -6.39 -5.94
C GLY A 121 -2.67 -7.90 -6.07
N LYS A 122 -1.52 -8.34 -5.57
CA LYS A 122 -1.16 -9.76 -5.52
C LYS A 122 -1.61 -10.39 -4.20
N PRO A 123 -2.46 -11.44 -4.19
CA PRO A 123 -2.80 -12.13 -2.94
C PRO A 123 -1.53 -12.74 -2.30
N SER A 124 -1.40 -12.62 -0.99
CA SER A 124 -0.21 -13.11 -0.26
C SER A 124 -0.16 -14.62 -0.08
N LEU A 125 -1.33 -15.25 -0.03
CA LEU A 125 -1.48 -16.68 0.18
C LEU A 125 -2.20 -17.32 -1.01
N ASP A 126 -2.17 -18.65 -1.10
CA ASP A 126 -2.94 -19.46 -2.04
C ASP A 126 -4.39 -19.70 -1.59
N ARG A 127 -4.72 -19.30 -0.36
CA ARG A 127 -6.03 -19.39 0.30
C ARG A 127 -6.31 -18.15 1.17
N PRO A 128 -7.57 -17.85 1.53
CA PRO A 128 -7.86 -16.77 2.48
C PRO A 128 -7.13 -17.02 3.80
N ILE A 129 -6.62 -15.97 4.44
CA ILE A 129 -6.06 -16.08 5.78
C ILE A 129 -7.17 -16.45 6.76
N GLN A 130 -6.87 -17.33 7.71
CA GLN A 130 -7.75 -17.64 8.83
C GLN A 130 -7.28 -16.84 10.04
N ALA A 131 -8.14 -15.99 10.56
CA ALA A 131 -7.82 -15.14 11.69
C ALA A 131 -9.00 -15.03 12.65
N THR A 132 -8.81 -14.28 13.73
CA THR A 132 -9.85 -14.04 14.74
C THR A 132 -9.95 -12.56 15.04
N GLU A 133 -11.16 -12.03 14.96
CA GLU A 133 -11.49 -10.70 15.44
C GLU A 133 -11.84 -10.76 16.93
N ARG A 134 -11.23 -9.88 17.73
CA ARG A 134 -11.62 -9.67 19.12
C ARG A 134 -12.78 -8.68 19.22
N ILE A 135 -13.98 -9.18 19.52
CA ILE A 135 -15.19 -8.36 19.74
C ILE A 135 -15.22 -7.82 21.17
N SER A 136 -14.84 -8.62 22.15
CA SER A 136 -14.68 -8.23 23.56
C SER A 136 -13.59 -9.08 24.23
N GLU A 137 -13.26 -8.83 25.50
CA GLU A 137 -12.17 -9.55 26.19
C GLU A 137 -12.33 -11.09 26.16
N ASN A 138 -13.57 -11.57 26.18
CA ASN A 138 -13.90 -12.99 26.23
C ASN A 138 -14.60 -13.50 24.96
N LYS A 139 -14.73 -12.68 23.91
CA LYS A 139 -15.44 -13.05 22.68
C LYS A 139 -14.57 -12.81 21.45
N MET A 140 -14.17 -13.92 20.84
CA MET A 140 -13.44 -13.97 19.58
C MET A 140 -14.36 -14.48 18.47
N HIS A 141 -14.27 -13.90 17.28
CA HIS A 141 -15.03 -14.32 16.11
C HIS A 141 -14.08 -14.73 14.98
N PRO A 142 -14.21 -15.93 14.40
CA PRO A 142 -13.37 -16.35 13.29
C PRO A 142 -13.70 -15.55 12.03
N VAL A 143 -12.66 -15.08 11.33
CA VAL A 143 -12.77 -14.31 10.08
C VAL A 143 -11.85 -14.90 9.03
N HIS A 144 -12.30 -14.84 7.77
CA HIS A 144 -11.62 -15.45 6.63
C HIS A 144 -11.64 -14.46 5.47
N PHE A 145 -10.48 -14.07 4.97
CA PHE A 145 -10.40 -13.04 3.92
C PHE A 145 -9.12 -13.12 3.10
N TRP A 146 -9.16 -12.57 1.89
CA TRP A 146 -7.94 -12.31 1.12
C TRP A 146 -7.36 -10.95 1.49
N PHE A 147 -6.04 -10.81 1.31
CA PHE A 147 -5.36 -9.53 1.39
C PHE A 147 -4.25 -9.50 0.34
N ALA A 148 -3.99 -8.30 -0.19
CA ALA A 148 -2.86 -8.07 -1.08
C ALA A 148 -1.57 -7.94 -0.25
N THR A 149 -0.50 -8.59 -0.71
CA THR A 149 0.82 -8.54 -0.08
C THR A 149 1.37 -7.11 -0.09
N GLY A 150 1.69 -6.54 1.07
CA GLY A 150 2.27 -5.20 1.17
C GLY A 150 3.52 -5.03 0.30
N GLY A 151 4.46 -5.98 0.40
CA GLY A 151 5.72 -5.96 -0.35
C GLY A 151 5.62 -6.28 -1.85
N ALA A 152 4.43 -6.55 -2.39
CA ALA A 152 4.18 -6.53 -3.83
C ALA A 152 3.61 -5.17 -4.29
N GLY A 153 3.13 -4.37 -3.35
CA GLY A 153 2.29 -3.22 -3.57
C GLY A 153 0.83 -3.57 -3.86
N PHE A 154 -0.06 -2.63 -3.55
CA PHE A 154 -1.49 -2.73 -3.84
C PHE A 154 -2.09 -1.35 -4.09
N CYS A 155 -3.27 -1.30 -4.71
CA CYS A 155 -4.00 -0.06 -4.91
C CYS A 155 -5.47 -0.15 -4.49
N ILE A 156 -5.99 0.98 -4.03
CA ILE A 156 -7.36 1.18 -3.55
C ILE A 156 -7.94 2.42 -4.25
N SER A 157 -9.15 2.31 -4.78
CA SER A 157 -9.86 3.45 -5.35
C SER A 157 -10.33 4.42 -4.26
N ARG A 158 -10.45 5.71 -4.60
CA ARG A 158 -10.97 6.73 -3.66
C ARG A 158 -12.35 6.37 -3.13
N GLY A 159 -13.25 5.85 -3.97
CA GLY A 159 -14.58 5.42 -3.56
C GLY A 159 -14.54 4.38 -2.43
N LEU A 160 -13.68 3.37 -2.56
CA LEU A 160 -13.47 2.36 -1.53
C LEU A 160 -12.84 2.94 -0.27
N ALA A 161 -11.77 3.73 -0.44
CA ALA A 161 -11.10 4.35 0.69
C ALA A 161 -12.07 5.20 1.50
N LEU A 162 -12.89 6.05 0.89
CA LEU A 162 -13.87 6.83 1.65
C LEU A 162 -14.83 5.96 2.49
N LYS A 163 -15.17 4.75 2.05
CA LYS A 163 -15.95 3.78 2.83
C LYS A 163 -15.15 3.10 3.94
N MET A 164 -13.84 2.94 3.78
CA MET A 164 -12.95 2.39 4.81
C MET A 164 -12.71 3.37 5.98
N SER A 165 -12.96 4.67 5.80
CA SER A 165 -12.64 5.72 6.77
C SER A 165 -13.10 5.46 8.21
N PRO A 166 -14.30 4.88 8.50
CA PRO A 166 -14.70 4.57 9.88
C PRO A 166 -13.77 3.57 10.61
N TRP A 167 -12.96 2.80 9.87
CA TRP A 167 -12.02 1.82 10.42
C TRP A 167 -10.56 2.15 10.17
N ALA A 168 -10.27 3.10 9.27
CA ALA A 168 -8.92 3.40 8.80
C ALA A 168 -8.47 4.84 9.08
N SER A 169 -9.36 5.83 9.04
CA SER A 169 -8.95 7.23 9.20
C SER A 169 -8.89 7.68 10.65
N GLY A 170 -8.18 8.77 10.95
CA GLY A 170 -8.27 9.45 12.26
C GLY A 170 -7.82 8.59 13.44
N GLY A 171 -6.84 7.71 13.22
CA GLY A 171 -6.32 6.79 14.23
C GLY A 171 -7.11 5.48 14.39
N HIS A 172 -8.25 5.31 13.70
CA HIS A 172 -9.03 4.07 13.77
C HIS A 172 -8.27 2.86 13.21
N PHE A 173 -7.36 3.05 12.25
CA PHE A 173 -6.56 1.95 11.68
C PHE A 173 -5.81 1.16 12.75
N MET A 174 -5.20 1.86 13.72
CA MET A 174 -4.46 1.23 14.82
C MET A 174 -5.38 0.39 15.70
N SER A 175 -6.57 0.89 16.00
CA SER A 175 -7.56 0.16 16.79
C SER A 175 -8.05 -1.08 16.06
N THR A 176 -8.26 -0.98 14.74
CA THR A 176 -8.65 -2.09 13.89
C THR A 176 -7.55 -3.14 13.79
N ALA A 177 -6.29 -2.74 13.59
CA ALA A 177 -5.15 -3.65 13.57
C ALA A 177 -4.99 -4.43 14.89
N GLU A 178 -5.20 -3.77 16.04
CA GLU A 178 -5.13 -4.42 17.35
C GLU A 178 -6.28 -5.40 17.62
N LYS A 179 -7.46 -5.20 17.03
CA LYS A 179 -8.60 -6.14 17.16
C LYS A 179 -8.30 -7.50 16.53
N ILE A 180 -7.60 -7.51 15.40
CA ILE A 180 -7.27 -8.75 14.66
C ILE A 180 -5.84 -9.24 14.94
N ARG A 181 -4.98 -8.38 15.50
CA ARG A 181 -3.57 -8.64 15.82
C ARG A 181 -2.75 -9.14 14.62
N LEU A 182 -3.04 -8.62 13.44
CA LEU A 182 -2.33 -8.93 12.20
C LEU A 182 -1.48 -7.73 11.73
N PRO A 183 -0.59 -7.92 10.73
CA PRO A 183 0.12 -6.82 10.06
C PRO A 183 -0.81 -5.81 9.38
N ASP A 184 -0.23 -4.71 8.89
CA ASP A 184 -0.93 -3.59 8.26
C ASP A 184 -1.61 -3.97 6.94
N ASP A 185 -0.95 -4.75 6.08
CA ASP A 185 -1.55 -5.24 4.83
C ASP A 185 -2.76 -6.18 5.07
N CYS A 186 -2.66 -7.04 6.08
CA CYS A 186 -3.77 -7.87 6.56
C CYS A 186 -4.90 -7.02 7.13
N THR A 187 -4.59 -5.90 7.79
CA THR A 187 -5.61 -4.97 8.32
C THR A 187 -6.38 -4.29 7.20
N ILE A 188 -5.69 -3.88 6.12
CA ILE A 188 -6.32 -3.38 4.89
C ILE A 188 -7.27 -4.43 4.31
N GLY A 189 -6.78 -5.66 4.11
CA GLY A 189 -7.60 -6.76 3.57
C GLY A 189 -8.79 -7.10 4.47
N TYR A 190 -8.61 -7.10 5.78
CA TYR A 190 -9.69 -7.31 6.75
C TYR A 190 -10.80 -6.27 6.62
N ILE A 191 -10.45 -4.98 6.61
CA ILE A 191 -11.43 -3.90 6.46
C ILE A 191 -12.19 -4.06 5.13
N ILE A 192 -11.47 -4.33 4.04
CA ILE A 192 -12.07 -4.37 2.70
C ILE A 192 -12.93 -5.63 2.48
N GLU A 193 -12.39 -6.81 2.76
CA GLU A 193 -13.07 -8.08 2.46
C GLU A 193 -14.03 -8.51 3.56
N SER A 194 -13.61 -8.45 4.84
CA SER A 194 -14.44 -8.96 5.95
C SER A 194 -15.48 -7.95 6.40
N VAL A 195 -15.13 -6.67 6.48
CA VAL A 195 -16.03 -5.64 6.98
C VAL A 195 -16.89 -5.03 5.86
N LEU A 196 -16.29 -4.67 4.72
CA LEU A 196 -16.99 -4.02 3.61
C LEU A 196 -17.51 -5.01 2.54
N GLY A 197 -17.08 -6.28 2.57
CA GLY A 197 -17.54 -7.30 1.62
C GLY A 197 -17.03 -7.13 0.19
N VAL A 198 -15.98 -6.34 -0.02
CA VAL A 198 -15.39 -6.04 -1.33
C VAL A 198 -14.26 -7.03 -1.60
N LYS A 199 -14.26 -7.68 -2.77
CA LYS A 199 -13.26 -8.70 -3.11
C LYS A 199 -11.98 -8.09 -3.66
N LEU A 200 -10.83 -8.67 -3.28
CA LEU A 200 -9.54 -8.40 -3.88
C LEU A 200 -9.55 -8.83 -5.35
N ILE A 201 -9.30 -7.87 -6.23
CA ILE A 201 -8.99 -8.11 -7.63
C ILE A 201 -7.54 -8.58 -7.70
N ARG A 202 -7.37 -9.85 -8.07
CA ARG A 202 -6.04 -10.46 -8.21
C ARG A 202 -5.37 -9.96 -9.48
N SER A 203 -4.15 -9.47 -9.35
CA SER A 203 -3.33 -9.06 -10.48
C SER A 203 -1.96 -9.75 -10.44
N ASN A 204 -1.58 -10.34 -11.57
CA ASN A 204 -0.26 -10.95 -11.77
C ASN A 204 0.81 -9.93 -12.21
N LEU A 205 0.49 -8.64 -12.18
CA LEU A 205 1.42 -7.56 -12.54
C LEU A 205 2.16 -7.00 -11.32
N PHE A 206 1.74 -7.38 -10.10
CA PHE A 206 2.38 -6.98 -8.86
C PHE A 206 3.22 -8.15 -8.34
N HIS A 207 4.46 -7.88 -7.95
CA HIS A 207 5.42 -8.92 -7.57
C HIS A 207 6.18 -8.54 -6.29
N SER A 208 6.27 -9.49 -5.36
CA SER A 208 7.07 -9.37 -4.13
C SER A 208 8.34 -10.21 -4.17
N HIS A 209 9.29 -9.95 -3.27
CA HIS A 209 10.47 -10.79 -3.08
C HIS A 209 10.15 -12.17 -2.47
N LEU A 210 8.89 -12.42 -2.07
CA LEU A 210 8.40 -13.73 -1.63
C LEU A 210 8.10 -14.66 -2.82
N GLU A 211 8.17 -14.15 -4.05
CA GLU A 211 7.97 -14.92 -5.28
C GLU A 211 9.30 -15.24 -5.97
N ASN A 212 9.29 -16.29 -6.80
CA ASN A 212 10.43 -16.57 -7.67
C ASN A 212 10.41 -15.61 -8.87
N LEU A 213 11.00 -14.43 -8.70
CA LEU A 213 11.02 -13.38 -9.73
C LEU A 213 11.72 -13.79 -11.04
N HIS A 214 12.55 -14.84 -11.03
CA HIS A 214 13.13 -15.40 -12.26
C HIS A 214 12.08 -16.02 -13.19
N GLN A 215 10.86 -16.30 -12.68
CA GLN A 215 9.74 -16.77 -13.49
C GLN A 215 9.13 -15.65 -14.34
N VAL A 216 9.36 -14.37 -14.02
CA VAL A 216 8.92 -13.25 -14.87
C VAL A 216 9.82 -13.22 -16.10
N PRO A 217 9.29 -13.47 -17.32
CA PRO A 217 10.13 -13.47 -18.52
C PRO A 217 10.75 -12.09 -18.73
N LYS A 218 12.02 -12.04 -19.14
CA LYS A 218 12.72 -10.77 -19.41
C LYS A 218 11.96 -9.88 -20.41
N THR A 219 11.30 -10.50 -21.38
CA THR A 219 10.46 -9.81 -22.37
C THR A 219 9.18 -9.20 -21.78
N GLU A 220 8.74 -9.64 -20.60
CA GLU A 220 7.53 -9.17 -19.94
C GLU A 220 7.79 -8.21 -18.78
N ILE A 221 9.04 -8.02 -18.36
CA ILE A 221 9.42 -7.11 -17.24
C ILE A 221 8.82 -5.71 -17.42
N HIS A 222 8.89 -5.16 -18.64
CA HIS A 222 8.37 -3.82 -18.93
C HIS A 222 6.83 -3.70 -18.86
N LYS A 223 6.12 -4.83 -18.77
CA LYS A 223 4.66 -4.89 -18.61
C LYS A 223 4.22 -5.10 -17.17
N GLN A 224 5.15 -5.33 -16.25
CA GLN A 224 4.82 -5.47 -14.82
C GLN A 224 4.59 -4.10 -14.19
N VAL A 225 3.75 -4.06 -13.15
CA VAL A 225 3.46 -2.85 -12.36
C VAL A 225 4.51 -2.65 -11.28
N SER A 226 4.83 -3.70 -10.52
CA SER A 226 5.85 -3.66 -9.47
C SER A 226 6.80 -4.86 -9.55
N LEU A 227 8.03 -4.66 -9.09
CA LEU A 227 9.03 -5.69 -8.82
C LEU A 227 9.67 -5.41 -7.46
N SER A 228 10.35 -6.40 -6.87
CA SER A 228 10.99 -6.28 -5.55
C SER A 228 12.37 -6.97 -5.52
N TRP A 229 13.16 -6.77 -4.47
CA TRP A 229 14.47 -7.41 -4.24
C TRP A 229 14.81 -7.60 -2.77
#